data_AF-A0A4Q0I1J1-F1
#
_entry.id   AF-A0A4Q0I1J1-F1
#
_cell.length_a   1.000
_cell.length_b   1.000
_cell.length_c   1.000
_cell.angle_alpha   90.00
_cell.angle_beta   90.00
_cell.angle_gamma   90.00
#
_symmetry.space_group_name_H-M   'P 1'
#
loop_
_entity.id
_entity.type
_entity.pdbx_description
1 polymer ?
#
loop_
_entity_poly.entity_id
_entity_poly.type
_entity_poly.pdbx_seq_one_letter_code
_entity_poly.pdbx_strand_id
1 'polypeptide(L)' 'MLIKNEIDNILYEDALSLLFSKNYERVYRLALSLTYDEELSKDITQITFMSAFEGLCKLKDKSKFDVWIRTIV' A
#
# COMPACT_ATOMS: atom_id res chain seq x y z
N MET A 1 26.45 9.03 -11.79
CA MET A 1 26.21 7.98 -10.78
C MET A 1 25.34 8.48 -9.62
N LEU A 2 25.59 9.69 -9.08
CA LEU A 2 24.72 10.28 -8.04
C LEU A 2 23.30 10.61 -8.54
N ILE A 3 23.19 11.28 -9.69
CA ILE A 3 21.91 11.69 -10.30
C ILE A 3 20.98 10.50 -10.60
N LYS A 4 21.54 9.35 -11.01
CA LYS A 4 20.74 8.16 -11.34
C LYS A 4 20.03 7.60 -10.11
N ASN A 5 20.73 7.53 -8.98
CA ASN A 5 20.16 7.03 -7.72
C ASN A 5 19.07 7.97 -7.18
N GLU A 6 19.22 9.28 -7.36
CA GLU A 6 18.17 10.26 -7.01
C GLU A 6 16.92 10.09 -7.87
N ILE A 7 17.09 9.92 -9.18
CA ILE A 7 15.97 9.67 -10.10
C ILE A 7 15.27 8.34 -9.77
N ASP A 8 16.03 7.29 -9.48
CA ASP A 8 15.48 5.98 -9.13
C ASP A 8 14.66 6.05 -7.82
N ASN A 9 15.10 6.84 -6.84
CA ASN A 9 14.37 7.07 -5.59
C ASN A 9 13.07 7.85 -5.82
N ILE A 10 13.11 8.94 -6.60
CA ILE A 10 11.91 9.73 -6.93
C ILE A 10 10.87 8.86 -7.63
N LEU A 11 11.30 8.08 -8.64
CA LEU A 11 10.41 7.19 -9.36
C LEU A 11 9.79 6.11 -8.45
N TYR A 12 10.56 5.62 -7.49
CA TYR A 12 10.09 4.66 -6.50
C TYR A 12 9.02 5.29 -5.57
N GLU A 13 9.27 6.49 -5.05
CA GLU A 13 8.32 7.23 -4.21
C GLU A 13 7.01 7.52 -4.96
N ASP A 14 7.10 8.00 -6.21
CA ASP A 14 5.93 8.25 -7.07
C ASP A 14 5.13 6.98 -7.33
N ALA A 15 5.81 5.85 -7.57
CA ALA A 15 5.16 4.57 -7.77
C ALA A 15 4.41 4.09 -6.51
N LEU A 16 5.03 4.21 -5.32
CA LEU A 16 4.38 3.87 -4.05
C LEU A 16 3.18 4.78 -3.76
N SER A 17 3.33 6.10 -4.01
CA SER A 17 2.25 7.07 -3.86
C SER A 17 1.05 6.76 -4.77
N LEU A 18 1.32 6.32 -6.01
CA LEU A 18 0.29 5.87 -6.93
C LEU A 18 -0.41 4.60 -6.46
N LEU A 19 0.33 3.63 -5.91
CA LEU A 19 -0.26 2.42 -5.34
C LEU A 19 -1.11 2.74 -4.10
N PHE A 20 -0.65 3.63 -3.24
CA PHE A 20 -1.38 4.08 -2.07
C PHE A 20 -2.68 4.77 -2.46
N SER A 21 -2.61 5.84 -3.25
CA SER A 21 -3.77 6.64 -3.66
C SER A 21 -4.85 5.82 -4.37
N LYS A 22 -4.48 4.85 -5.22
CA LYS A 22 -5.44 3.98 -5.92
C LYS A 22 -6.17 2.99 -5.03
N ASN A 23 -5.59 2.63 -3.87
CA ASN A 23 -6.08 1.53 -3.04
C ASN A 23 -6.56 1.97 -1.65
N TYR A 24 -6.14 3.15 -1.17
CA TYR A 24 -6.40 3.62 0.20
C TYR A 24 -7.86 3.51 0.58
N GLU A 25 -8.76 4.06 -0.24
CA GLU A 25 -10.19 4.08 0.04
C GLU A 25 -10.80 2.67 0.13
N ARG A 26 -10.29 1.71 -0.64
CA ARG A 26 -10.76 0.31 -0.61
C ARG A 26 -10.26 -0.42 0.63
N VAL A 27 -9.00 -0.22 0.99
CA VAL A 27 -8.38 -0.80 2.19
C VAL A 27 -9.05 -0.23 3.44
N TYR A 28 -9.19 1.09 3.52
CA TYR A 28 -9.84 1.75 4.65
C TYR A 28 -11.29 1.31 4.84
N ARG A 29 -12.08 1.23 3.76
CA ARG A 29 -13.46 0.74 3.85
C ARG A 29 -13.55 -0.72 4.28
N LEU A 30 -12.62 -1.56 3.87
CA LEU A 30 -12.55 -2.95 4.32
C LEU A 30 -12.25 -3.01 5.82
N ALA A 31 -11.24 -2.28 6.30
CA ALA A 31 -10.92 -2.19 7.72
C ALA A 31 -12.12 -1.66 8.54
N LEU A 32 -12.80 -0.63 8.04
CA LEU A 32 -13.98 -0.05 8.69
C LEU A 32 -15.16 -1.02 8.73
N SER A 33 -15.37 -1.82 7.69
CA SER A 33 -16.41 -2.84 7.69
C SER A 33 -16.18 -3.97 8.69
N LEU A 34 -14.93 -4.19 9.11
CA LEU A 34 -14.54 -5.25 10.05
C LEU A 34 -14.54 -4.75 11.49
N THR A 35 -14.13 -3.50 11.72
CA THR A 35 -13.95 -2.95 13.06
C THR A 35 -15.11 -2.10 13.54
N TYR A 36 -15.84 -1.45 12.61
CA TYR A 36 -16.83 -0.40 12.91
C TYR A 36 -16.26 0.76 13.74
N ASP A 37 -14.94 0.97 13.71
CA ASP A 37 -14.23 2.01 14.46
C ASP A 37 -13.31 2.77 13.51
N GLU A 38 -13.49 4.10 13.42
CA GLU A 38 -12.73 4.93 12.48
C GLU A 38 -11.26 5.08 12.84
N GLU A 39 -10.93 5.17 14.13
CA GLU A 39 -9.55 5.36 14.59
C GLU A 39 -8.76 4.07 14.38
N LEU A 40 -9.31 2.94 14.85
CA LEU A 40 -8.72 1.63 14.63
C LEU A 40 -8.59 1.29 13.13
N SER A 41 -9.56 1.70 12.31
CA SER A 41 -9.49 1.48 10.85
C SER A 41 -8.37 2.27 10.18
N LYS A 42 -8.08 3.49 10.64
CA LYS A 42 -6.94 4.28 10.15
C LYS A 42 -5.62 3.60 10.48
N ASP A 43 -5.50 3.06 11.69
CA ASP A 43 -4.31 2.34 12.13
C ASP A 43 -4.10 1.04 11.34
N ILE A 44 -5.14 0.22 11.19
CA ILE A 44 -5.09 -1.00 10.38
C ILE A 44 -4.72 -0.66 8.93
N THR A 45 -5.29 0.41 8.37
CA THR A 45 -4.96 0.85 7.00
C THR A 45 -3.48 1.17 6.88
N GLN A 46 -2.91 1.93 7.81
CA GLN A 46 -1.48 2.26 7.81
C GLN A 46 -0.60 1.01 7.91
N ILE A 47 -0.87 0.12 8.88
CA ILE A 47 -0.14 -1.13 9.09
C ILE A 47 -0.22 -2.02 7.84
N THR A 48 -1.38 -2.07 7.18
CA THR A 48 -1.59 -2.83 5.94
C THR A 48 -0.67 -2.32 4.83
N PHE A 49 -0.61 -1.00 4.59
CA PHE A 49 0.25 -0.45 3.55
C PHE A 49 1.73 -0.63 3.87
N MET A 50 2.15 -0.46 5.14
CA MET A 50 3.51 -0.75 5.57
C MET A 50 3.89 -2.20 5.25
N SER A 51 3.05 -3.15 5.67
CA SER A 51 3.26 -4.58 5.42
C SER A 51 3.26 -4.93 3.94
N ALA A 52 2.38 -4.30 3.15
CA ALA A 52 2.29 -4.50 1.71
C ALA A 52 3.54 -4.01 0.98
N PHE A 53 4.10 -2.85 1.37
CA PHE A 53 5.29 -2.29 0.75
C PHE A 53 6.55 -3.07 1.14
N GLU A 54 6.70 -3.48 2.40
CA GLU A 54 7.78 -4.39 2.84
C GLU A 54 7.71 -5.74 2.12
N GLY A 55 6.49 -6.25 1.91
CA GLY A 55 6.21 -7.50 1.23
C GLY A 55 6.18 -7.40 -0.31
N LEU A 56 6.32 -6.21 -0.88
CA LEU A 56 6.01 -5.97 -2.30
C LEU A 56 6.84 -6.85 -3.22
N CYS A 57 8.10 -7.13 -2.86
CA CYS A 57 9.00 -8.01 -3.62
C CYS A 57 8.47 -9.45 -3.75
N LYS A 58 7.67 -9.92 -2.79
CA LYS A 58 7.09 -11.29 -2.75
C LYS A 58 5.89 -11.44 -3.67
N LEU A 59 5.24 -10.33 -4.06
CA LEU A 59 4.12 -10.36 -5.00
C LEU A 59 4.63 -10.73 -6.41
N LYS A 60 4.33 -11.96 -6.85
CA LYS A 60 4.78 -12.48 -8.15
C LYS A 60 4.19 -11.71 -9.34
N ASP A 61 2.89 -11.37 -9.24
CA ASP A 61 2.17 -10.64 -10.28
C ASP A 61 1.78 -9.25 -9.75
N LYS A 62 2.53 -8.23 -10.16
CA LYS A 62 2.33 -6.84 -9.71
C LYS A 62 0.99 -6.27 -10.14
N SER A 63 0.37 -6.81 -11.20
CA SER A 63 -0.94 -6.34 -11.66
C SER A 63 -2.06 -6.66 -10.67
N LYS A 64 -1.84 -7.62 -9.77
CA LYS A 64 -2.80 -8.07 -8.75
C LYS A 64 -2.63 -7.39 -7.40
N PHE A 65 -1.88 -6.30 -7.33
CA PHE A 65 -1.62 -5.59 -6.08
C PHE A 65 -2.91 -5.22 -5.34
N ASP A 66 -3.94 -4.76 -6.06
CA ASP A 66 -5.21 -4.34 -5.46
C ASP A 66 -5.91 -5.51 -4.74
N VAL A 67 -5.92 -6.71 -5.33
CA VAL A 67 -6.50 -7.91 -4.72
C VAL A 67 -5.64 -8.38 -3.57
N TRP A 68 -4.32 -8.38 -3.75
CA TRP A 68 -3.38 -8.88 -2.76
C TRP A 68 -3.34 -8.01 -1.49
N ILE A 69 -3.35 -6.68 -1.59
CA ILE A 69 -3.33 -5.82 -0.40
C ILE A 69 -4.56 -6.03 0.49
N ARG A 70 -5.71 -6.37 -0.11
CA ARG A 70 -6.94 -6.70 0.64
C ARG A 70 -6.84 -8.00 1.43
N THR A 71 -5.90 -8.89 1.11
CA THR A 71 -5.67 -10.12 1.90
C THR A 71 -4.78 -9.90 3.12
N ILE A 72 -4.25 -8.68 3.29
CA ILE A 72 -3.42 -8.29 4.44
C ILE A 72 -4.28 -7.64 5.54
N VAL A 73 -5.35 -6.93 5.15
CA VAL A 73 -6.36 -6.34 6.04
C VAL A 73 -7.11 -7.44 6.80
#